data_AF-A0A3B0ZBT4-F1
#
_entry.id   AF-A0A3B0ZBT4-F1
#
_cell.length_a   1.000
_cell.length_b   1.000
_cell.length_c   1.000
_cell.angle_alpha   90.00
_cell.angle_beta   90.00
_cell.angle_gamma   90.00
#
_symmetry.space_group_name_H-M   'P 1'
#
loop_
_entity.id
_entity.type
_entity.pdbx_description
1 polymer ?
#
loop_
_entity_poly.entity_id
_entity_poly.type
_entity_poly.pdbx_seq_one_letter_code
_entity_poly.pdbx_strand_id
1 'polypeptide(L)'
;MIKQTFKVLISTCAMAVFASTANAGLILEQYGSNTPTPDTIGGYAMTDFAVVNDTQTGDTSSVNAPINGSLTFTDAGGATLDMSRGLADSTSWWVNGETNDYDIFTTSVNWVTILLPENTRAFSFNVGSNMSARGWLTATELDGSGIENKHYFGLGANNTPGFGIYADNSQGQCSAITSVTIDPFEWGMGNFSINNDPCSTSVPEPTTVALLGLGLVGLLFTRRQPKHTI
;
A
#
# COMPACT_ATOMS: atom_id res chain seq x y z
N MET A 1 36.00 -44.57 39.73
CA MET A 1 34.68 -44.80 39.10
C MET A 1 33.96 -43.46 38.89
N ILE A 2 34.61 -42.52 38.19
CA ILE A 2 34.19 -41.10 38.03
C ILE A 2 34.58 -40.68 36.60
N LYS A 3 33.93 -41.18 35.55
CA LYS A 3 34.25 -40.75 34.17
C LYS A 3 33.09 -40.78 33.16
N GLN A 4 31.83 -40.97 33.57
CA GLN A 4 30.76 -41.27 32.60
C GLN A 4 29.48 -40.42 32.67
N THR A 5 29.43 -39.36 33.46
CA THR A 5 28.21 -38.54 33.65
C THR A 5 28.34 -37.09 33.14
N PHE A 6 29.27 -36.80 32.23
CA PHE A 6 29.52 -35.43 31.75
C PHE A 6 29.32 -35.21 30.24
N LYS A 7 28.59 -36.10 29.55
CA LYS A 7 28.39 -36.02 28.09
C LYS A 7 26.97 -35.68 27.63
N VAL A 8 26.04 -35.37 28.53
CA VAL A 8 24.62 -35.15 28.16
C VAL A 8 24.22 -33.67 28.13
N LEU A 9 25.11 -32.72 28.48
CA LEU A 9 24.70 -31.32 28.71
C LEU A 9 24.93 -30.34 27.55
N ILE A 10 25.31 -30.79 26.35
CA ILE A 10 25.67 -29.89 25.24
C ILE A 10 24.99 -30.35 23.94
N SER A 11 23.65 -30.30 23.88
CA SER A 11 22.93 -30.51 22.61
C SER A 11 21.51 -29.94 22.66
N THR A 12 21.33 -28.70 23.10
CA THR A 12 19.98 -28.09 23.15
C THR A 12 20.00 -26.59 22.91
N CYS A 13 20.86 -26.10 22.02
CA CYS A 13 20.86 -24.68 21.66
C CYS A 13 20.91 -24.51 20.15
N ALA A 14 20.09 -23.57 19.67
CA ALA A 14 19.97 -23.07 18.30
C ALA A 14 19.03 -23.85 17.35
N MET A 15 17.75 -23.97 17.71
CA MET A 15 16.70 -23.72 16.71
C MET A 15 16.38 -22.22 16.78
N ALA A 16 17.26 -21.40 16.19
CA ALA A 16 16.88 -20.04 15.83
C ALA A 16 15.85 -20.17 14.72
N VAL A 17 14.57 -20.03 15.08
CA VAL A 17 13.48 -19.93 14.14
C VAL A 17 13.73 -18.66 13.33
N PHE A 18 14.28 -18.81 12.13
CA PHE A 18 14.24 -17.76 11.13
C PHE A 18 12.77 -17.62 10.75
N ALA A 19 12.08 -16.69 11.41
CA ALA A 19 10.79 -16.22 10.95
C ALA A 19 11.07 -15.53 9.61
N SER A 20 10.89 -16.25 8.50
CA SER A 20 10.78 -15.62 7.19
C SER A 20 9.56 -14.73 7.26
N THR A 21 9.76 -13.41 7.35
CA THR A 21 8.71 -12.45 7.08
C THR A 21 8.33 -12.65 5.62
N ALA A 22 7.29 -13.45 5.36
CA ALA A 22 6.65 -13.38 4.06
C ALA A 22 6.25 -11.91 3.91
N ASN A 23 6.60 -11.30 2.78
CA ASN A 23 6.18 -9.95 2.49
C ASN A 23 4.82 -9.99 1.79
N ALA A 24 3.90 -9.11 2.17
CA ALA A 24 2.71 -8.89 1.36
C ALA A 24 3.18 -8.24 0.08
N GLY A 25 2.75 -8.75 -1.06
CA GLY A 25 2.96 -8.07 -2.33
C GLY A 25 1.79 -7.15 -2.62
N LEU A 26 2.04 -6.09 -3.38
CA LEU A 26 0.96 -5.34 -4.03
C LEU A 26 0.43 -6.12 -5.23
N ILE A 27 -0.90 -6.18 -5.34
CA ILE A 27 -1.60 -6.70 -6.52
C ILE A 27 -2.19 -5.54 -7.30
N LEU A 28 -1.99 -5.57 -8.62
CA LEU A 28 -2.58 -4.63 -9.57
C LEU A 28 -3.71 -5.31 -10.34
N GLU A 29 -4.87 -4.67 -10.34
CA GLU A 29 -6.00 -4.98 -11.19
C GLU A 29 -6.21 -3.84 -12.19
N GLN A 30 -6.47 -4.19 -13.44
CA GLN A 30 -6.82 -3.22 -14.47
C GLN A 30 -8.27 -3.46 -14.90
N TYR A 31 -9.03 -2.38 -14.95
CA TYR A 31 -10.43 -2.36 -15.37
C TYR A 31 -10.53 -1.76 -16.78
N GLY A 32 -11.52 -2.23 -17.54
CA GLY A 32 -11.80 -1.69 -18.86
C GLY A 32 -12.33 -0.26 -18.78
N SER A 33 -12.24 0.46 -19.89
CA SER A 33 -12.95 1.74 -20.04
C SER A 33 -14.46 1.54 -19.94
N ASN A 34 -15.20 2.60 -19.59
CA ASN A 34 -16.65 2.57 -19.41
C ASN A 34 -17.10 1.50 -18.39
N THR A 35 -16.27 1.23 -17.38
CA THR A 35 -16.56 0.31 -16.28
C THR A 35 -16.38 1.08 -14.97
N PRO A 36 -17.46 1.26 -14.19
CA PRO A 36 -17.37 1.93 -12.89
C PRO A 36 -16.29 1.31 -12.00
N THR A 37 -15.74 2.13 -11.12
CA THR A 37 -14.82 1.69 -10.09
C THR A 37 -15.51 0.64 -9.22
N PRO A 38 -14.90 -0.53 -8.99
CA PRO A 38 -15.50 -1.54 -8.14
C PRO A 38 -15.66 -1.05 -6.70
N ASP A 39 -16.83 -1.31 -6.10
CA ASP A 39 -17.09 -1.06 -4.67
C ASP A 39 -16.09 -1.81 -3.75
N THR A 40 -15.47 -2.88 -4.28
CA THR A 40 -14.46 -3.67 -3.58
C THR A 40 -13.31 -4.04 -4.48
N ILE A 41 -12.07 -3.92 -3.98
CA ILE A 41 -10.84 -4.31 -4.68
C ILE A 41 -10.02 -5.18 -3.73
N GLY A 42 -9.64 -6.39 -4.15
CA GLY A 42 -8.90 -7.31 -3.29
C GLY A 42 -9.60 -7.68 -1.97
N GLY A 43 -10.93 -7.52 -1.91
CA GLY A 43 -11.73 -7.70 -0.69
C GLY A 43 -11.82 -6.47 0.22
N TYR A 44 -11.13 -5.37 -0.10
CA TYR A 44 -11.25 -4.10 0.62
C TYR A 44 -12.42 -3.29 0.09
N ALA A 45 -13.30 -2.83 0.97
CA ALA A 45 -14.37 -1.90 0.61
C ALA A 45 -13.77 -0.52 0.29
N MET A 46 -14.10 0.02 -0.88
CA MET A 46 -13.56 1.29 -1.37
C MET A 46 -14.44 2.46 -0.93
N THR A 47 -13.84 3.61 -0.68
CA THR A 47 -14.54 4.88 -0.45
C THR A 47 -14.06 5.89 -1.47
N ASP A 48 -14.98 6.37 -2.30
CA ASP A 48 -14.69 7.37 -3.32
C ASP A 48 -14.29 8.70 -2.66
N PHE A 49 -13.35 9.39 -3.29
CA PHE A 49 -13.10 10.77 -2.93
C PHE A 49 -14.32 11.57 -3.37
N ALA A 50 -14.99 12.20 -2.41
CA ALA A 50 -16.09 13.13 -2.66
C ALA A 50 -15.56 14.44 -3.27
N VAL A 51 -14.80 14.34 -4.36
CA VAL A 51 -14.38 15.47 -5.19
C VAL A 51 -15.56 15.81 -6.09
N VAL A 52 -16.62 16.30 -5.44
CA VAL A 52 -17.81 16.79 -6.12
C VAL A 52 -17.40 18.04 -6.90
N ASN A 53 -17.99 18.20 -8.10
CA ASN A 53 -18.10 19.37 -9.00
C ASN A 53 -18.35 20.74 -8.29
N ASP A 54 -17.68 21.01 -7.16
CA ASP A 54 -17.55 22.30 -6.52
C ASP A 54 -16.66 23.13 -7.45
N THR A 55 -17.10 24.34 -7.74
CA THR A 55 -16.46 25.53 -8.31
C THR A 55 -14.93 25.73 -8.18
N GLN A 56 -14.17 24.82 -7.58
CA GLN A 56 -12.71 24.78 -7.50
C GLN A 56 -12.06 24.26 -8.78
N THR A 57 -12.14 25.07 -9.84
CA THR A 57 -11.17 25.00 -10.94
C THR A 57 -9.87 25.67 -10.51
N GLY A 58 -8.72 25.11 -10.87
CA GLY A 58 -7.42 25.71 -10.57
C GLY A 58 -6.34 24.66 -10.38
N ASP A 59 -5.20 25.10 -9.85
CA ASP A 59 -4.09 24.20 -9.57
C ASP A 59 -4.13 23.73 -8.11
N THR A 60 -3.84 22.45 -7.88
CA THR A 60 -3.67 21.88 -6.54
C THR A 60 -2.57 20.83 -6.50
N SER A 61 -1.82 20.81 -5.41
CA SER A 61 -0.82 19.77 -5.12
C SER A 61 -1.32 18.69 -4.17
N SER A 62 -2.55 18.81 -3.65
CA SER A 62 -3.11 17.83 -2.73
C SER A 62 -4.64 17.67 -2.85
N VAL A 63 -5.12 16.51 -2.42
CA VAL A 63 -6.55 16.17 -2.37
C VAL A 63 -6.85 15.52 -1.03
N ASN A 64 -7.78 16.08 -0.26
CA ASN A 64 -8.17 15.51 1.02
C ASN A 64 -8.85 14.15 0.81
N ALA A 65 -8.39 13.14 1.54
CA ALA A 65 -9.01 11.82 1.49
C ALA A 65 -10.33 11.81 2.27
N PRO A 66 -11.32 11.00 1.85
CA PRO A 66 -12.64 10.95 2.48
C PRO A 66 -12.61 10.39 3.91
N ILE A 67 -11.59 9.62 4.26
CA ILE A 67 -11.46 8.96 5.57
C ILE A 67 -10.45 9.72 6.44
N ASN A 68 -9.18 9.79 6.01
CA ASN A 68 -8.10 10.44 6.75
C ASN A 68 -6.90 10.75 5.83
N GLY A 69 -6.21 11.85 6.11
CA GLY A 69 -5.03 12.30 5.38
C GLY A 69 -5.36 12.96 4.05
N SER A 70 -4.34 13.08 3.19
CA SER A 70 -4.46 13.66 1.85
C SER A 70 -3.57 12.91 0.87
N LEU A 71 -4.02 12.86 -0.38
CA LEU A 71 -3.13 12.61 -1.51
C LEU A 71 -2.24 13.83 -1.70
N THR A 72 -0.96 13.63 -1.98
CA THR A 72 -0.04 14.70 -2.41
C THR A 72 0.59 14.32 -3.74
N PHE A 73 0.69 15.27 -4.65
CA PHE A 73 1.37 15.06 -5.93
C PHE A 73 2.81 15.56 -5.87
N THR A 74 3.74 14.74 -6.33
CA THR A 74 5.16 15.11 -6.46
C THR A 74 5.72 14.75 -7.82
N ASP A 75 6.75 15.49 -8.25
CA ASP A 75 7.48 15.22 -9.49
C ASP A 75 8.54 14.12 -9.32
N ALA A 76 9.30 13.84 -10.38
CA ALA A 76 10.39 12.86 -10.36
C ALA A 76 11.52 13.21 -9.36
N GLY A 77 11.67 14.47 -9.00
CA GLY A 77 12.64 14.96 -8.00
C GLY A 77 12.11 14.93 -6.57
N GLY A 78 10.83 14.55 -6.37
CA GLY A 78 10.17 14.56 -5.07
C GLY A 78 9.69 15.95 -4.64
N ALA A 79 9.77 16.96 -5.51
CA ALA A 79 9.21 18.28 -5.23
C ALA A 79 7.68 18.23 -5.35
N THR A 80 6.98 19.03 -4.54
CA THR A 80 5.53 19.20 -4.66
C THR A 80 5.17 19.67 -6.07
N LEU A 81 4.19 19.01 -6.67
CA LEU A 81 3.71 19.30 -8.02
C LEU A 81 2.27 19.80 -7.95
N ASP A 82 2.06 21.01 -8.44
CA ASP A 82 0.70 21.51 -8.64
C ASP A 82 0.12 20.92 -9.94
N MET A 83 -1.06 20.32 -9.83
CA MET A 83 -1.82 19.73 -10.93
C MET A 83 -3.03 20.59 -11.28
N SER A 84 -3.28 20.78 -12.57
CA SER A 84 -4.48 21.48 -13.04
C SER A 84 -5.70 20.58 -12.83
N ARG A 85 -6.58 21.01 -11.94
CA ARG A 85 -7.84 20.36 -11.58
C ARG A 85 -8.97 20.90 -12.45
N GLY A 86 -9.69 19.99 -13.10
CA GLY A 86 -10.86 20.29 -13.93
C GLY A 86 -11.96 19.25 -13.71
N LEU A 87 -13.15 19.53 -14.22
CA LEU A 87 -14.29 18.62 -14.11
C LEU A 87 -14.18 17.54 -15.20
N ALA A 88 -14.39 16.26 -14.89
CA ALA A 88 -14.43 15.20 -15.91
C ALA A 88 -15.47 15.50 -17.01
N ASP A 89 -16.66 15.94 -16.61
CA ASP A 89 -17.79 16.34 -17.47
C ASP A 89 -17.44 17.48 -18.46
N SER A 90 -16.38 18.24 -18.19
CA SER A 90 -15.93 19.32 -19.08
C SER A 90 -15.16 18.81 -20.30
N THR A 91 -14.92 17.50 -20.37
CA THR A 91 -14.12 16.87 -21.42
C THR A 91 -14.88 15.74 -22.11
N SER A 92 -14.63 15.52 -23.40
CA SER A 92 -15.28 14.44 -24.16
C SER A 92 -14.46 13.13 -24.21
N TRP A 93 -13.30 13.11 -23.55
CA TRP A 93 -12.35 11.99 -23.62
C TRP A 93 -12.28 11.17 -22.33
N TRP A 94 -13.03 11.59 -21.31
CA TRP A 94 -13.16 10.87 -20.05
C TRP A 94 -14.34 9.90 -20.14
N VAL A 95 -14.05 8.60 -20.14
CA VAL A 95 -15.04 7.52 -20.28
C VAL A 95 -14.78 6.45 -19.22
N ASN A 96 -14.93 6.82 -17.95
CA ASN A 96 -14.76 5.91 -16.80
C ASN A 96 -16.00 5.02 -16.56
N GLY A 97 -17.18 5.39 -17.06
CA GLY A 97 -18.43 4.64 -16.84
C GLY A 97 -19.09 4.92 -15.50
N GLU A 98 -18.61 5.92 -14.74
CA GLU A 98 -19.24 6.33 -13.49
C GLU A 98 -20.59 6.99 -13.75
N THR A 99 -21.48 6.95 -12.74
CA THR A 99 -22.74 7.71 -12.82
C THR A 99 -22.50 9.20 -12.54
N ASN A 100 -21.52 9.51 -11.71
CA ASN A 100 -21.10 10.88 -11.41
C ASN A 100 -19.62 11.01 -11.78
N ASP A 101 -19.33 11.97 -12.64
CA ASP A 101 -17.98 12.25 -13.08
C ASP A 101 -17.29 13.19 -12.08
N TYR A 102 -16.27 12.68 -11.39
CA TYR A 102 -15.47 13.44 -10.44
C TYR A 102 -14.34 14.21 -11.12
N ASP A 103 -13.61 15.03 -10.37
CA ASP A 103 -12.55 15.83 -10.95
C ASP A 103 -11.41 15.02 -11.59
N ILE A 104 -10.85 15.61 -12.63
CA ILE A 104 -9.65 15.17 -13.33
C ILE A 104 -8.48 16.10 -12.99
N PHE A 105 -7.32 15.50 -12.81
CA PHE A 105 -6.05 16.15 -12.51
C PHE A 105 -5.13 15.95 -13.71
N THR A 106 -4.67 17.06 -14.27
CA THR A 106 -3.84 17.10 -15.49
C THR A 106 -2.53 17.81 -15.21
N THR A 107 -1.50 17.47 -15.98
CA THR A 107 -0.20 18.13 -15.88
C THR A 107 0.55 18.05 -17.21
N SER A 108 1.56 18.90 -17.38
CA SER A 108 2.48 18.86 -18.52
C SER A 108 3.76 18.08 -18.22
N VAL A 109 3.93 17.56 -17.00
CA VAL A 109 5.09 16.73 -16.63
C VAL A 109 4.84 15.26 -16.98
N ASN A 110 5.92 14.55 -17.30
CA ASN A 110 5.91 13.13 -17.68
C ASN A 110 6.18 12.20 -16.49
N TRP A 111 5.98 12.68 -15.26
CA TRP A 111 6.19 11.88 -14.07
C TRP A 111 5.45 12.49 -12.89
N VAL A 112 4.51 11.73 -12.32
CA VAL A 112 3.80 12.10 -11.10
C VAL A 112 3.84 10.94 -10.15
N THR A 113 4.23 11.23 -8.91
CA THR A 113 4.08 10.31 -7.79
C THR A 113 2.95 10.83 -6.92
N ILE A 114 1.93 10.00 -6.73
CA ILE A 114 0.84 10.23 -5.79
C ILE A 114 1.27 9.61 -4.47
N LEU A 115 1.56 10.45 -3.47
CA LEU A 115 1.79 10.01 -2.10
C LEU A 115 0.45 9.76 -1.44
N LEU A 116 0.26 8.56 -0.88
CA LEU A 116 -0.99 8.13 -0.26
C LEU A 116 -0.94 8.35 1.26
N PRO A 117 -2.10 8.55 1.92
CA PRO A 117 -2.19 8.54 3.37
C PRO A 117 -1.62 7.27 3.99
N GLU A 118 -1.13 7.38 5.23
CA GLU A 118 -0.71 6.21 6.02
C GLU A 118 -1.84 5.19 6.13
N ASN A 119 -1.52 3.88 6.16
CA ASN A 119 -2.49 2.78 6.25
C ASN A 119 -3.41 2.59 5.03
N THR A 120 -3.02 3.10 3.87
CA THR A 120 -3.75 2.83 2.62
C THR A 120 -3.62 1.36 2.21
N ARG A 121 -4.71 0.59 2.25
CA ARG A 121 -4.72 -0.85 1.92
C ARG A 121 -5.09 -1.12 0.47
N ALA A 122 -5.95 -0.28 -0.08
CA ALA A 122 -6.32 -0.30 -1.48
C ALA A 122 -6.50 1.13 -1.99
N PHE A 123 -6.14 1.34 -3.26
CA PHE A 123 -6.27 2.61 -3.94
C PHE A 123 -6.67 2.35 -5.40
N SER A 124 -7.65 3.10 -5.89
CA SER A 124 -8.06 3.05 -7.29
C SER A 124 -8.15 4.42 -7.91
N PHE A 125 -7.95 4.44 -9.23
CA PHE A 125 -8.02 5.64 -10.05
C PHE A 125 -8.24 5.27 -11.50
N ASN A 126 -8.71 6.24 -12.28
CA ASN A 126 -8.74 6.17 -13.73
C ASN A 126 -7.68 7.07 -14.34
N VAL A 127 -7.29 6.76 -15.56
CA VAL A 127 -6.41 7.58 -16.40
C VAL A 127 -7.00 7.68 -17.79
N GLY A 128 -6.90 8.83 -18.44
CA GLY A 128 -7.47 9.06 -19.77
C GLY A 128 -6.75 10.17 -20.51
N SER A 129 -6.82 10.17 -21.84
CA SER A 129 -6.17 11.18 -22.69
C SER A 129 -7.08 11.60 -23.84
N ASN A 130 -6.95 12.84 -24.31
CA ASN A 130 -7.63 13.31 -25.52
C ASN A 130 -6.98 12.80 -26.82
N MET A 131 -5.82 12.14 -26.74
CA MET A 131 -5.05 11.64 -27.86
C MET A 131 -4.60 10.20 -27.63
N SER A 132 -4.21 9.53 -28.72
CA SER A 132 -3.63 8.19 -28.63
C SER A 132 -2.27 8.27 -27.92
N ALA A 133 -2.21 7.72 -26.71
CA ALA A 133 -1.02 7.78 -25.86
C ALA A 133 -0.74 6.42 -25.22
N ARG A 134 0.42 6.34 -24.56
CA ARG A 134 0.84 5.21 -23.76
C ARG A 134 1.38 5.72 -22.45
N GLY A 135 1.08 5.02 -21.37
CA GLY A 135 1.60 5.29 -20.05
C GLY A 135 2.14 4.03 -19.41
N TRP A 136 2.74 4.22 -18.25
CA TRP A 136 3.06 3.13 -17.34
C TRP A 136 2.81 3.59 -15.90
N LEU A 137 2.64 2.62 -15.02
CA LEU A 137 2.58 2.85 -13.58
C LEU A 137 3.48 1.87 -12.81
N THR A 138 3.87 2.28 -11.62
CA THR A 138 4.48 1.47 -10.56
C THR A 138 3.88 1.88 -9.22
N ALA A 139 4.04 1.06 -8.19
CA ALA A 139 3.56 1.39 -6.85
C ALA A 139 4.56 0.90 -5.80
N THR A 140 4.68 1.64 -4.71
CA THR A 140 5.51 1.28 -3.57
C THR A 140 4.63 0.97 -2.38
N GLU A 141 5.13 0.10 -1.51
CA GLU A 141 4.50 -0.22 -0.24
C GLU A 141 5.47 0.00 0.91
N LEU A 142 4.97 -0.01 2.15
CA LEU A 142 5.77 0.32 3.33
C LEU A 142 6.80 -0.75 3.67
N ASP A 143 6.39 -2.02 3.63
CA ASP A 143 7.19 -3.14 4.16
C ASP A 143 7.75 -4.06 3.08
N GLY A 144 7.48 -3.79 1.80
CA GLY A 144 7.75 -4.70 0.68
C GLY A 144 8.27 -4.03 -0.58
N SER A 145 8.41 -4.84 -1.64
CA SER A 145 8.96 -4.40 -2.92
C SER A 145 7.99 -3.58 -3.76
N GLY A 146 6.69 -3.63 -3.45
CA GLY A 146 5.66 -3.02 -4.27
C GLY A 146 5.57 -3.64 -5.67
N ILE A 147 5.10 -2.84 -6.64
CA ILE A 147 5.07 -3.19 -8.06
C ILE A 147 6.32 -2.60 -8.71
N GLU A 148 7.41 -3.35 -8.71
CA GLU A 148 8.71 -2.90 -9.22
C GLU A 148 8.74 -2.76 -10.76
N ASN A 149 8.00 -3.62 -11.47
CA ASN A 149 7.96 -3.60 -12.92
C ASN A 149 6.90 -2.63 -13.42
N LYS A 150 7.29 -1.79 -14.38
CA LYS A 150 6.37 -0.89 -15.08
C LYS A 150 5.23 -1.66 -15.72
N HIS A 151 4.01 -1.36 -15.30
CA HIS A 151 2.80 -1.85 -15.95
C HIS A 151 2.39 -0.88 -17.05
N TYR A 152 2.53 -1.28 -18.32
CA TYR A 152 2.23 -0.43 -19.46
C TYR A 152 0.77 -0.53 -19.89
N PHE A 153 0.20 0.60 -20.28
CA PHE A 153 -1.17 0.70 -20.77
C PHE A 153 -1.30 1.69 -21.93
N GLY A 154 -2.33 1.49 -22.75
CA GLY A 154 -2.71 2.43 -23.80
C GLY A 154 -3.78 3.39 -23.30
N LEU A 155 -3.81 4.59 -23.87
CA LEU A 155 -4.79 5.66 -23.58
C LEU A 155 -5.33 6.22 -24.89
N GLY A 156 -6.52 6.82 -24.82
CA GLY A 156 -7.12 7.53 -25.95
C GLY A 156 -8.46 8.14 -25.60
N ALA A 157 -9.01 8.91 -26.53
CA ALA A 157 -10.26 9.65 -26.32
C ALA A 157 -11.47 8.76 -25.99
N ASN A 158 -11.40 7.46 -26.29
CA ASN A 158 -12.43 6.48 -25.95
C ASN A 158 -11.88 5.37 -25.03
N ASN A 159 -10.74 5.62 -24.38
CA ASN A 159 -10.05 4.63 -23.57
C ASN A 159 -9.49 5.27 -22.29
N THR A 160 -10.29 5.19 -21.23
CA THR A 160 -10.03 5.67 -19.87
C THR A 160 -9.93 4.47 -18.90
N PRO A 161 -8.87 3.64 -18.98
CA PRO A 161 -8.76 2.46 -18.13
C PRO A 161 -8.74 2.83 -16.65
N GLY A 162 -9.32 1.96 -15.83
CA GLY A 162 -9.24 2.01 -14.38
C GLY A 162 -8.13 1.12 -13.85
N PHE A 163 -7.58 1.48 -12.70
CA PHE A 163 -6.57 0.70 -11.99
C PHE A 163 -6.95 0.60 -10.53
N GLY A 164 -6.81 -0.60 -9.97
CA GLY A 164 -6.94 -0.89 -8.56
C GLY A 164 -5.65 -1.53 -8.06
N ILE A 165 -5.08 -0.97 -7.00
CA ILE A 165 -3.89 -1.50 -6.34
C ILE A 165 -4.28 -1.83 -4.92
N TYR A 166 -3.91 -3.01 -4.42
CA TYR A 166 -4.14 -3.38 -3.03
C TYR A 166 -2.99 -4.22 -2.46
N ALA A 167 -2.81 -4.13 -1.16
CA ALA A 167 -1.87 -4.96 -0.42
C ALA A 167 -2.51 -6.33 -0.13
N ASP A 168 -1.88 -7.41 -0.60
CA ASP A 168 -2.32 -8.77 -0.26
C ASP A 168 -1.93 -9.12 1.18
N ASN A 169 -2.85 -8.84 2.11
CA ASN A 169 -2.68 -9.15 3.53
C ASN A 169 -3.31 -10.51 3.92
N SER A 170 -3.58 -11.39 2.95
CA SER A 170 -4.25 -12.68 3.18
C SER A 170 -3.49 -13.63 4.13
N GLN A 171 -2.18 -13.44 4.29
CA GLN A 171 -1.31 -14.23 5.17
C GLN A 171 -1.08 -13.60 6.56
N GLY A 172 -1.92 -12.64 6.97
CA GLY A 172 -1.76 -11.93 8.24
C GLY A 172 -0.62 -10.90 8.25
N GLN A 173 -0.18 -10.49 7.05
CA GLN A 173 0.73 -9.38 6.84
C GLN A 173 -0.02 -8.05 6.95
N CYS A 174 0.75 -6.97 7.04
CA CYS A 174 0.27 -5.67 7.49
C CYS A 174 0.74 -4.55 6.56
N SER A 175 0.88 -4.81 5.26
CA SER A 175 1.46 -3.85 4.32
C SER A 175 0.44 -2.80 3.86
N ALA A 176 0.94 -1.60 3.60
CA ALA A 176 0.18 -0.46 3.12
C ALA A 176 0.89 0.14 1.90
N ILE A 177 0.09 0.58 0.92
CA ILE A 177 0.55 1.30 -0.26
C ILE A 177 1.01 2.69 0.20
N THR A 178 2.23 3.07 -0.16
CA THR A 178 2.81 4.36 0.21
C THR A 178 2.75 5.36 -0.93
N SER A 179 2.95 4.89 -2.16
CA SER A 179 2.86 5.76 -3.33
C SER A 179 2.51 5.00 -4.60
N VAL A 180 1.95 5.73 -5.56
CA VAL A 180 1.75 5.27 -6.93
C VAL A 180 2.42 6.27 -7.87
N THR A 181 3.32 5.78 -8.72
CA THR A 181 4.00 6.60 -9.72
C THR A 181 3.46 6.29 -11.09
N ILE A 182 3.18 7.34 -11.86
CA ILE A 182 2.60 7.26 -13.19
C ILE A 182 3.29 8.30 -14.09
N ASP A 183 3.25 8.09 -15.41
CA ASP A 183 3.86 8.97 -16.43
C ASP A 183 2.82 9.80 -17.22
N PRO A 184 2.36 10.96 -16.71
CA PRO A 184 1.27 11.78 -17.25
C PRO A 184 1.58 12.79 -18.35
N PHE A 185 2.37 12.43 -19.36
CA PHE A 185 2.55 13.35 -20.47
C PHE A 185 1.26 13.49 -21.33
N GLU A 186 0.58 14.64 -21.22
CA GLU A 186 -0.61 15.02 -22.00
C GLU A 186 -1.85 14.14 -21.76
N TRP A 187 -2.06 13.74 -20.51
CA TRP A 187 -3.24 12.99 -20.08
C TRP A 187 -3.67 13.36 -18.64
N GLY A 188 -4.83 12.88 -18.20
CA GLY A 188 -5.40 13.17 -16.88
C GLY A 188 -5.66 11.93 -16.04
N MET A 189 -5.59 12.06 -14.72
CA MET A 189 -5.97 11.05 -13.74
C MET A 189 -7.11 11.56 -12.87
N GLY A 190 -7.92 10.68 -12.31
CA GLY A 190 -9.05 11.09 -11.48
C GLY A 190 -9.86 9.90 -11.02
N ASN A 191 -11.08 10.16 -10.56
CA ASN A 191 -11.99 9.14 -10.03
C ASN A 191 -11.30 8.27 -8.95
N PHE A 192 -10.74 8.96 -7.96
CA PHE A 192 -9.99 8.29 -6.90
C PHE A 192 -10.94 7.60 -5.93
N SER A 193 -10.56 6.40 -5.50
CA SER A 193 -11.18 5.73 -4.34
C SER A 193 -10.10 5.10 -3.48
N ILE A 194 -10.36 4.99 -2.18
CA ILE A 194 -9.38 4.53 -1.21
C ILE A 194 -10.00 3.64 -0.16
N ASN A 195 -9.24 2.65 0.30
CA ASN A 195 -9.46 2.00 1.57
C ASN A 195 -8.31 2.36 2.52
N ASN A 196 -8.66 2.88 3.69
CA ASN A 196 -7.73 3.20 4.75
C ASN A 196 -8.14 2.44 6.01
N ASP A 197 -7.32 1.47 6.43
CA ASP A 197 -7.61 0.66 7.60
C ASP A 197 -6.34 0.46 8.43
N PRO A 198 -6.30 0.91 9.70
CA PRO A 198 -5.20 0.57 10.59
C PRO A 198 -5.16 -0.95 10.74
N CYS A 199 -4.05 -1.55 10.35
CA CYS A 199 -3.90 -2.98 10.43
C CYS A 199 -3.92 -3.41 11.90
N SER A 200 -5.01 -4.06 12.30
CA SER A 200 -5.14 -4.67 13.61
C SER A 200 -4.46 -6.04 13.60
N THR A 201 -3.15 -6.09 13.34
CA THR A 201 -2.40 -7.27 13.76
C THR A 201 -2.35 -7.17 15.27
N SER A 202 -3.21 -7.93 15.96
CA SER A 202 -2.94 -8.29 17.34
C SER A 202 -1.65 -9.10 17.33
N VAL A 203 -0.50 -8.43 17.28
CA VAL A 203 0.80 -9.05 17.42
C VAL A 203 0.71 -9.84 18.72
N PRO A 204 0.77 -11.18 18.70
CA PRO A 204 0.86 -11.92 19.93
C PRO A 204 2.13 -11.40 20.60
N GLU A 205 1.99 -10.72 21.75
CA GLU A 205 3.15 -10.23 22.49
C GLU A 205 4.17 -11.38 22.53
N PRO A 206 5.41 -11.17 22.07
CA PRO A 206 6.37 -12.24 21.89
C PRO A 206 6.63 -12.86 23.25
N THR A 207 5.85 -13.90 23.55
CA THR A 207 5.83 -14.70 24.76
C THR A 207 6.61 -14.05 25.91
N THR A 208 6.10 -12.94 26.44
CA THR A 208 6.53 -12.43 27.76
C THR A 208 6.45 -13.57 28.77
N VAL A 209 5.51 -14.50 28.56
CA VAL A 209 5.41 -15.80 29.25
C VAL A 209 6.60 -16.74 29.01
N ALA A 210 7.16 -16.85 27.80
CA ALA A 210 8.34 -17.70 27.55
C ALA A 210 9.63 -17.05 28.06
N LEU A 211 9.76 -15.72 27.98
CA LEU A 211 10.86 -14.98 28.62
C LEU A 211 10.78 -15.06 30.15
N LEU A 212 9.58 -14.92 30.73
CA LEU A 212 9.33 -15.14 32.15
C LEU A 212 9.62 -16.60 32.54
N GLY A 213 9.18 -17.55 31.71
CA GLY A 213 9.43 -18.98 31.90
C GLY A 213 10.91 -19.35 31.88
N LEU A 214 11.66 -18.86 30.90
CA LEU A 214 13.12 -19.03 30.82
C LEU A 214 13.84 -18.33 31.98
N GLY A 215 13.39 -17.14 32.39
CA GLY A 215 13.90 -16.43 33.55
C GLY A 215 13.72 -17.21 34.86
N LEU A 216 12.54 -17.82 35.05
CA LEU A 216 12.23 -18.67 36.21
C LEU A 216 13.05 -19.97 36.22
N VAL A 217 13.25 -20.59 35.06
CA VAL A 217 14.09 -21.79 34.94
C VAL A 217 15.54 -21.46 35.29
N GLY A 218 16.09 -20.33 34.82
CA GLY A 218 17.43 -19.87 35.20
C GLY A 218 17.60 -19.64 36.71
N LEU A 219 16.59 -19.08 37.37
CA LEU A 219 16.58 -18.88 38.83
C LEU A 219 16.52 -20.20 39.62
N LEU A 220 15.84 -21.22 39.11
CA LEU A 220 15.81 -22.54 39.76
C LEU A 220 17.16 -23.27 39.69
N PHE A 221 17.93 -23.07 38.61
CA PHE A 221 19.27 -23.65 38.50
C PHE A 221 20.32 -22.97 39.37
N THR A 222 20.22 -21.66 39.61
CA THR A 222 21.15 -20.94 40.49
C THR A 222 20.95 -21.24 41.99
N ARG A 223 19.78 -21.78 42.38
CA ARG A 223 19.44 -22.05 43.78
C ARG A 223 19.94 -23.40 44.31
N ARG A 224 20.49 -24.28 43.47
CA ARG A 224 21.10 -25.55 43.90
C ARG A 224 22.59 -25.39 44.17
N GLN A 225 22.95 -24.71 45.27
CA GLN A 225 24.29 -24.89 45.83
C GLN A 225 24.33 -26.17 46.68
N PRO A 226 25.31 -27.07 46.48
CA PRO A 226 25.48 -28.24 47.32
C PRO A 226 25.95 -27.80 48.72
N LYS A 227 25.20 -28.19 49.75
CA LYS A 227 25.69 -28.11 51.13
C LYS A 227 26.90 -29.04 51.24
N HIS A 228 28.08 -28.46 51.46
CA HIS A 228 29.23 -29.19 51.97
C HIS A 228 28.92 -29.66 53.39
N THR A 229 28.66 -30.95 53.55
CA THR A 229 28.65 -31.61 54.85
C THR A 229 30.10 -31.92 55.21
N ILE A 230 30.53 -31.43 56.38
CA ILE A 230 31.85 -31.67 57.00
C ILE A 230 31.78 -32.98 57.79
#